data_AF-W1PMC0-F1
#
_entry.id   AF-W1PMC0-F1
#
_cell.length_a   1.000
_cell.length_b   1.000
_cell.length_c   1.000
_cell.angle_alpha   90.00
_cell.angle_beta   90.00
_cell.angle_gamma   90.00
#
_symmetry.space_group_name_H-M   'P 1'
#
loop_
_entity.id
_entity.type
_entity.pdbx_description
1 polymer ?
#
loop_
_entity_poly.entity_id
_entity_poly.type
_entity_poly.pdbx_seq_one_letter_code
_entity_poly.pdbx_strand_id
1 'polypeptide(L)' 'MGFHALDEKSLVQYIESTPSLSSLLGHRLHEDLNVKEVGDGNLNFVYIVVGDQGGSFVIKQFGAA' A
#
# COMPACT_ATOMS: atom_id res chain seq x y z
N MET A 1 9.03 -17.81 4.22
CA MET A 1 7.86 -17.21 4.90
C MET A 1 8.39 -16.44 6.08
N GLY A 2 8.24 -15.12 6.08
CA GLY A 2 8.78 -14.25 7.11
C GLY A 2 8.27 -12.83 6.91
N PHE A 3 8.44 -12.00 7.93
CA PHE A 3 8.15 -10.57 7.83
C PHE A 3 9.01 -9.94 6.72
N HIS A 4 8.38 -9.11 5.90
CA HIS A 4 9.04 -8.28 4.90
C HIS A 4 8.54 -6.86 5.09
N ALA A 5 9.45 -5.94 5.39
CA ALA A 5 9.14 -4.51 5.42
C ALA A 5 8.74 -4.08 4.01
N LEU A 6 7.58 -3.43 3.90
CA LEU A 6 7.10 -2.90 2.64
C LEU A 6 7.88 -1.64 2.28
N ASP A 7 8.00 -1.41 0.98
CA ASP A 7 8.33 -0.13 0.37
C ASP A 7 7.22 0.20 -0.64
N GLU A 8 7.30 1.35 -1.32
CA GLU A 8 6.26 1.76 -2.27
C GLU A 8 6.05 0.73 -3.39
N LYS A 9 7.11 0.03 -3.85
CA LYS A 9 7.02 -0.95 -4.93
C LYS A 9 6.48 -2.29 -4.44
N SER A 10 7.00 -2.80 -3.33
CA SER A 10 6.53 -4.06 -2.76
C SER A 10 5.11 -3.94 -2.20
N LEU A 11 4.68 -2.74 -1.79
CA LEU A 11 3.30 -2.47 -1.42
C LEU A 11 2.34 -2.57 -2.61
N VAL A 12 2.71 -2.06 -3.79
CA VAL A 12 1.89 -2.24 -5.02
C VAL A 12 1.65 -3.73 -5.29
N GLN A 13 2.71 -4.54 -5.27
CA GLN A 13 2.62 -5.99 -5.47
C GLN A 13 1.77 -6.67 -4.38
N TYR A 14 1.87 -6.21 -3.14
CA TYR A 14 1.06 -6.72 -2.04
C TYR A 14 -0.43 -6.41 -2.23
N ILE A 15 -0.77 -5.21 -2.69
CA ILE A 15 -2.16 -4.81 -2.97
C ILE A 15 -2.73 -5.61 -4.14
N GLU A 16 -1.97 -5.77 -5.23
CA GLU A 16 -2.38 -6.57 -6.39
C GLU A 16 -2.66 -8.03 -6.03
N SER A 17 -1.84 -8.59 -5.13
CA SER A 17 -2.02 -9.96 -4.64
C SER A 17 -3.06 -10.12 -3.52
N THR A 18 -3.66 -9.02 -3.04
CA THR A 18 -4.64 -9.02 -1.94
C THR A 18 -6.01 -8.50 -2.41
N PRO A 19 -6.94 -9.39 -2.83
CA PRO A 19 -8.24 -8.99 -3.39
C PRO A 19 -9.08 -8.03 -2.53
N SER A 20 -8.98 -8.16 -1.20
CA SER A 20 -9.71 -7.28 -0.26
C SER A 20 -9.20 -5.85 -0.24
N LEU A 21 -7.95 -5.61 -0.65
CA LEU A 21 -7.38 -4.27 -0.76
C LEU A 21 -7.60 -3.70 -2.15
N SER A 22 -7.32 -4.49 -3.18
CA SER A 22 -7.48 -4.04 -4.56
C SER A 22 -8.92 -3.66 -4.90
N SER A 23 -9.91 -4.39 -4.37
CA SER A 23 -11.33 -4.04 -4.54
C SER A 23 -11.71 -2.66 -3.99
N LEU A 24 -10.91 -2.07 -3.10
CA LEU A 24 -11.14 -0.72 -2.57
C LEU A 24 -10.70 0.40 -3.54
N LEU A 25 -9.91 0.06 -4.57
CA LEU A 25 -9.31 1.01 -5.53
C LEU A 25 -10.02 1.00 -6.88
N GLY A 26 -11.11 0.25 -7.01
CA GLY A 26 -11.86 0.08 -8.26
C GLY A 26 -11.40 -1.11 -9.10
N HIS A 27 -11.93 -1.21 -10.32
CA HIS A 27 -11.84 -2.42 -11.17
C HIS A 27 -10.57 -2.48 -12.04
N ARG A 28 -9.72 -1.45 -12.02
CA ARG A 28 -8.51 -1.35 -12.85
C ARG A 28 -7.30 -0.97 -12.01
N LEU A 29 -6.55 -1.97 -11.54
CA LEU A 29 -5.27 -1.74 -10.86
C LEU A 29 -4.10 -1.56 -11.83
N HIS A 30 -4.32 -1.78 -13.13
CA HIS A 30 -3.26 -1.76 -14.15
C HIS A 30 -2.79 -0.35 -14.52
N GLU A 31 -3.45 0.69 -13.99
CA GLU A 31 -3.13 2.10 -14.17
C GLU A 31 -2.41 2.55 -12.88
N ASP A 32 -1.24 3.18 -13.01
CA ASP A 32 -0.28 3.44 -11.92
C ASP A 32 -0.93 3.86 -10.58
N LEU A 33 -0.87 2.97 -9.57
CA LEU A 33 -1.28 3.31 -8.21
C LEU A 33 -0.37 4.43 -7.67
N ASN A 34 -0.99 5.50 -7.14
CA ASN A 34 -0.24 6.51 -6.42
C ASN A 34 -0.05 6.06 -4.97
N VAL A 35 1.18 5.68 -4.65
CA VAL A 35 1.60 5.24 -3.32
C VAL A 35 2.63 6.22 -2.80
N LYS A 36 2.44 6.70 -1.57
CA LYS A 36 3.39 7.59 -0.91
C LYS A 36 3.56 7.23 0.56
N GLU A 37 4.80 7.05 0.98
CA GLU A 37 5.17 6.98 2.40
C GLU A 37 5.05 8.38 3.05
N VAL A 38 4.35 8.45 4.18
CA VAL A 38 4.02 9.70 4.91
C VAL A 38 4.23 9.58 6.42
N GLY A 39 4.87 8.51 6.89
CA GLY A 39 5.22 8.33 8.29
C GLY A 39 6.21 9.40 8.73
N ASP A 40 5.94 10.02 9.87
CA ASP A 40 6.80 11.02 10.51
C ASP A 40 7.55 10.47 11.73
N GLY A 41 7.27 9.22 12.11
CA GLY A 41 7.88 8.49 13.21
C GLY A 41 8.86 7.41 12.74
N ASN A 42 9.50 6.74 13.71
CA ASN A 42 10.52 5.71 13.46
C ASN A 42 10.04 4.26 13.72
N LEU A 43 8.76 4.07 14.10
CA LEU A 43 8.23 2.74 14.47
C LEU A 43 7.38 2.09 13.38
N ASN A 44 6.72 2.88 12.54
CA ASN A 44 5.80 2.37 11.54
C ASN A 44 6.06 3.04 10.20
N PHE A 45 5.91 2.28 9.13
CA PHE A 45 5.73 2.82 7.80
C PHE A 45 4.24 3.11 7.58
N VAL A 46 3.91 4.29 7.07
CA VAL A 46 2.53 4.70 6.80
C VAL A 46 2.44 5.13 5.34
N TYR A 47 1.58 4.45 4.57
CA TYR A 47 1.39 4.75 3.16
C TYR A 47 0.00 5.27 2.89
N ILE A 48 -0.10 6.33 2.11
CA ILE A 48 -1.35 6.71 1.43
C ILE A 48 -1.35 6.02 0.08
N VAL A 49 -2.45 5.32 -0.21
CA VAL A 49 -2.70 4.65 -1.49
C VAL A 49 -3.92 5.28 -2.13
N VAL A 50 -3.78 5.73 -3.38
CA VAL A 50 -4.86 6.32 -4.16
C VAL A 50 -4.97 5.61 -5.50
N GLY A 51 -6.18 5.10 -5.80
CA GLY A 51 -6.54 4.57 -7.11
C GLY A 51 -6.83 5.68 -8.11
N ASP A 52 -6.53 5.46 -9.38
CA ASP A 52 -6.74 6.39 -10.50
C ASP A 52 -8.23 6.71 -10.75
N GLN A 53 -9.09 5.69 -10.67
CA GLN A 53 -10.54 5.78 -10.88
C GLN A 53 -11.31 6.14 -9.58
N GLY A 54 -10.59 6.38 -8.48
CA GLY A 54 -11.15 6.68 -7.17
C GLY A 54 -10.97 5.55 -6.15
N GLY A 55 -11.25 5.88 -4.88
CA GLY A 55 -10.93 5.02 -3.74
C GLY A 55 -9.53 5.28 -3.20
N SER A 56 -9.42 5.30 -1.87
CA SER A 56 -8.15 5.46 -1.19
C SER A 56 -8.19 4.76 0.16
N PHE A 57 -7.03 4.34 0.62
CA PHE A 57 -6.86 3.81 1.97
C PHE A 57 -5.45 4.08 2.49
N VAL A 58 -5.29 3.86 3.79
CA VAL A 58 -4.00 3.93 4.47
C VAL A 58 -3.53 2.53 4.81
N ILE A 59 -2.26 2.24 4.53
CA ILE A 59 -1.58 1.06 5.05
C ILE A 59 -0.65 1.51 6.16
N LYS A 60 -0.70 0.82 7.30
CA LYS A 60 0.23 1.01 8.41
C LYS A 60 0.89 -0.31 8.71
N GLN A 61 2.21 -0.36 8.60
CA GLN A 61 3.01 -1.54 8.92
C GLN A 61 3.99 -1.21 10.04
N PHE A 62 4.05 -2.07 11.05
CA PHE A 62 5.10 -1.99 12.06
C PHE A 62 6.45 -2.31 11.41
N GLY A 63 7.42 -1.40 11.52
CA GLY A 63 8.79 -1.66 11.14
C GLY A 63 9.47 -2.43 12.26
N ALA A 64 9.58 -3.75 12.11
CA ALA A 64 10.45 -4.51 13.00
C ALA A 64 11.89 -4.04 12.77
N ALA A 65 12.48 -3.41 13.78
CA ALA A 65 13.92 -3.11 13.83
C ALA A 65 14.75 -4.39 13.94
#